data_AF-G0LHS0-F1
#
_entry.id   AF-G0LHS0-F1
#
_cell.length_a   1.000
_cell.length_b   1.000
_cell.length_c   1.000
_cell.angle_alpha   90.00
_cell.angle_beta   90.00
_cell.angle_gamma   90.00
#
_symmetry.space_group_name_H-M   'P 1'
#
loop_
_entity.id
_entity.type
_entity.pdbx_description
1 polymer ?
#
loop_
_entity_poly.entity_id
_entity_poly.type
_entity_poly.pdbx_seq_one_letter_code
_entity_poly.pdbx_strand_id
1 'polypeptide(L)'
;MTYRPDEIDRRILYYLGANARDTSAPMIAEEVDVTPATVRNRISQLEESGIIRGYHTDINYEQSNGKVTTQFTCTAPVGKRSTFADKAAATPGIIHVRELLAGQDNLVITAVGEDTNDINRIAHQLSAAGLSIQREDIVIDETFQPYHRFAPEEDRAPSAVTDFQAVAGGGELVEFTVSETAGIAGMTLADAHREGLLPEKVLVVGIERDGSHITPNSDAEIEPGDLVSVFSPEALPEQLVTAFDSDTRSASEQV
;
A
#
# COMPACT_ATOMS: atom_id res chain seq x y z
N MET A 1 -26.10 -5.52 -18.26
CA MET A 1 -24.79 -5.85 -18.83
C MET A 1 -23.76 -5.61 -17.74
N THR A 2 -22.84 -6.55 -17.51
CA THR A 2 -21.77 -6.35 -16.52
C THR A 2 -20.76 -5.38 -17.10
N TYR A 3 -20.64 -4.17 -16.53
CA TYR A 3 -19.61 -3.22 -16.90
C TYR A 3 -18.24 -3.83 -16.59
N ARG A 4 -17.31 -3.81 -17.56
CA ARG A 4 -15.96 -4.36 -17.39
C ARG A 4 -14.96 -3.21 -17.54
N PRO A 5 -14.27 -2.80 -16.47
CA PRO A 5 -13.31 -1.71 -16.51
C PRO A 5 -12.20 -1.93 -17.55
N ASP A 6 -12.02 -0.92 -18.41
CA ASP A 6 -10.89 -0.79 -19.32
C ASP A 6 -9.71 -0.07 -18.64
N GLU A 7 -8.67 0.27 -19.41
CA GLU A 7 -7.47 0.93 -18.89
C GLU A 7 -7.73 2.36 -18.39
N ILE A 8 -8.60 3.10 -19.09
CA ILE A 8 -8.99 4.46 -18.68
C ILE A 8 -9.74 4.39 -17.36
N ASP A 9 -10.67 3.43 -17.23
CA ASP A 9 -11.40 3.21 -15.98
C ASP A 9 -10.46 2.88 -14.81
N ARG A 10 -9.45 2.04 -15.03
CA ARG A 10 -8.45 1.72 -14.00
C ARG A 10 -7.70 2.98 -13.56
N ARG A 11 -7.27 3.80 -14.51
CA ARG A 11 -6.54 5.03 -14.19
C ARG A 11 -7.40 6.06 -13.46
N ILE A 12 -8.68 6.16 -13.82
CA ILE A 12 -9.68 6.93 -13.05
C ILE A 12 -9.75 6.42 -11.60
N LEU A 13 -9.87 5.10 -11.40
CA LEU A 13 -9.92 4.50 -10.07
C LEU A 13 -8.64 4.73 -9.26
N TYR A 14 -7.47 4.75 -9.90
CA TYR A 14 -6.19 5.05 -9.25
C TYR A 14 -6.17 6.47 -8.67
N TYR A 15 -6.43 7.49 -9.50
CA TYR A 15 -6.39 8.87 -9.04
C TYR A 15 -7.47 9.20 -8.02
N LEU A 16 -8.71 8.71 -8.25
CA LEU A 16 -9.78 8.87 -7.26
C LEU A 16 -9.48 8.13 -5.95
N GLY A 17 -8.83 6.96 -6.02
CA GLY A 17 -8.38 6.22 -4.85
C GLY A 17 -7.27 6.90 -4.08
N ALA A 18 -6.45 7.73 -4.75
CA ALA A 18 -5.41 8.52 -4.09
C ALA A 18 -6.01 9.72 -3.34
N ASN A 19 -6.82 10.55 -4.03
CA ASN A 19 -7.53 11.67 -3.42
C ASN A 19 -8.66 12.14 -4.35
N ALA A 20 -9.87 11.62 -4.13
CA ALA A 20 -11.04 11.99 -4.94
C ALA A 20 -11.46 13.46 -4.83
N ARG A 21 -11.10 14.16 -3.74
CA ARG A 21 -11.51 15.57 -3.53
C ARG A 21 -10.68 16.53 -4.39
N ASP A 22 -9.39 16.26 -4.52
CA ASP A 22 -8.46 17.10 -5.28
C ASP A 22 -8.25 16.60 -6.72
N THR A 23 -8.76 15.41 -7.04
CA THR A 23 -8.71 14.85 -8.40
C THR A 23 -9.86 15.37 -9.25
N SER A 24 -9.56 16.20 -10.24
CA SER A 24 -10.56 16.74 -11.17
C SER A 24 -10.60 15.96 -12.50
N ALA A 25 -11.77 15.95 -13.15
CA ALA A 25 -11.92 15.32 -14.46
C ALA A 25 -10.96 15.87 -15.55
N PRO A 26 -10.66 17.18 -15.60
CA PRO A 26 -9.62 17.71 -16.48
C PRO A 26 -8.22 17.14 -16.22
N MET A 27 -7.83 16.97 -14.95
CA MET A 27 -6.52 16.38 -14.62
C MET A 27 -6.42 14.94 -15.11
N ILE A 28 -7.42 14.10 -14.82
CA ILE A 28 -7.40 12.71 -15.30
C ILE A 28 -7.44 12.66 -16.84
N ALA A 29 -8.16 13.58 -17.47
CA ALA A 29 -8.29 13.64 -18.93
C ALA A 29 -6.94 13.92 -19.63
N GLU A 30 -6.12 14.79 -19.06
CA GLU A 30 -4.75 15.07 -19.51
C GLU A 30 -3.87 13.82 -19.39
N GLU A 31 -4.00 13.09 -18.29
CA GLU A 31 -3.22 11.87 -17.98
C GLU A 31 -3.54 10.65 -18.86
N VAL A 32 -4.76 10.58 -19.42
CA VAL A 32 -5.22 9.41 -20.20
C VAL A 32 -5.59 9.73 -21.65
N ASP A 33 -5.24 10.93 -22.12
CA ASP A 33 -5.49 11.42 -23.48
C ASP A 33 -6.96 11.29 -23.92
N VAL A 34 -7.88 11.78 -23.09
CA VAL A 34 -9.32 11.84 -23.42
C VAL A 34 -9.91 13.20 -23.08
N THR A 35 -11.19 13.41 -23.42
CA THR A 35 -11.87 14.65 -23.03
C THR A 35 -12.36 14.60 -21.58
N PRO A 36 -12.40 15.74 -20.85
CA PRO A 36 -12.97 15.79 -19.50
C PRO A 36 -14.43 15.34 -19.43
N ALA A 37 -15.19 15.47 -20.52
CA ALA A 37 -16.55 14.95 -20.63
C ALA A 37 -16.56 13.40 -20.62
N THR A 38 -15.59 12.77 -21.28
CA THR A 38 -15.43 11.31 -21.28
C THR A 38 -15.14 10.79 -19.88
N VAL A 39 -14.20 11.42 -19.16
CA VAL A 39 -13.88 11.04 -17.77
C VAL A 39 -15.12 11.10 -16.87
N ARG A 40 -15.89 12.20 -16.91
CA ARG A 40 -17.12 12.32 -16.11
C ARG A 40 -18.12 11.21 -16.41
N ASN A 41 -18.33 10.91 -17.70
CA ASN A 41 -19.23 9.84 -18.11
C ASN A 41 -18.76 8.47 -17.58
N ARG A 42 -17.44 8.21 -17.59
CA ARG A 42 -16.86 6.96 -17.06
C ARG A 42 -16.99 6.86 -15.55
N ILE A 43 -16.75 7.95 -14.81
CA ILE A 43 -16.98 7.99 -13.35
C ILE A 43 -18.44 7.64 -13.03
N SER A 44 -19.40 8.26 -13.72
CA SER A 44 -20.82 7.93 -13.53
C SER A 44 -21.13 6.46 -13.84
N GLN A 45 -20.54 5.88 -14.88
CA GLN A 45 -20.72 4.45 -15.20
C GLN A 45 -20.10 3.53 -14.12
N LEU A 46 -18.94 3.90 -13.57
CA LEU A 46 -18.28 3.17 -12.48
C LEU A 46 -19.10 3.23 -11.19
N GLU A 47 -19.74 4.36 -10.90
CA GLU A 47 -20.67 4.53 -9.77
C GLU A 47 -21.97 3.74 -9.98
N GLU A 48 -22.62 3.88 -11.14
CA GLU A 48 -23.86 3.17 -11.48
C GLU A 48 -23.68 1.65 -11.50
N SER A 49 -22.49 1.17 -11.88
CA SER A 49 -22.14 -0.26 -11.86
C SER A 49 -21.70 -0.78 -10.49
N GLY A 50 -21.56 0.10 -9.49
CA GLY A 50 -21.16 -0.26 -8.13
C GLY A 50 -19.67 -0.59 -7.98
N ILE A 51 -18.85 -0.26 -8.97
CA ILE A 51 -17.39 -0.42 -8.90
C ILE A 51 -16.80 0.66 -8.00
N ILE A 52 -17.25 1.91 -8.17
CA ILE A 52 -17.10 2.95 -7.15
C ILE A 52 -18.28 2.80 -6.19
N ARG A 53 -17.98 2.39 -4.95
CA ARG A 53 -18.99 2.17 -3.91
C ARG A 53 -19.30 3.42 -3.09
N GLY A 54 -18.42 4.41 -3.14
CA GLY A 54 -18.53 5.65 -2.39
C GLY A 54 -17.17 6.34 -2.25
N TYR A 55 -17.22 7.55 -1.70
CA TYR A 55 -16.06 8.36 -1.36
C TYR A 55 -16.09 8.63 0.14
N HIS A 56 -15.03 8.24 0.84
CA HIS A 56 -14.93 8.35 2.28
C HIS A 56 -13.73 9.23 2.63
N THR A 57 -13.91 10.11 3.61
CA THR A 57 -12.83 10.91 4.17
C THR A 57 -12.10 10.06 5.21
N ASP A 58 -10.78 10.03 5.13
CA ASP A 58 -9.93 9.53 6.22
C ASP A 58 -9.85 10.60 7.32
N ILE A 59 -10.29 10.25 8.53
CA ILE A 59 -10.48 11.19 9.63
C ILE A 59 -9.67 10.74 10.84
N ASN A 60 -8.74 11.59 11.28
CA ASN A 60 -8.09 11.43 12.56
C ASN A 60 -9.04 11.87 13.69
N TYR A 61 -9.80 10.92 14.25
CA TYR A 61 -10.77 11.17 15.32
C TYR A 61 -10.12 11.52 16.66
N GLU A 62 -8.89 11.06 16.90
CA GLU A 62 -8.10 11.45 18.07
C GLU A 62 -7.82 12.97 18.03
N GLN A 63 -7.39 13.49 16.88
CA GLN A 63 -7.15 14.92 16.71
C GLN A 63 -8.41 15.76 16.56
N SER A 64 -9.54 15.17 16.14
CA SER A 64 -10.78 15.94 15.96
C SER A 64 -11.35 16.42 17.30
N ASN A 65 -11.37 15.55 18.33
CA ASN A 65 -11.90 15.85 19.67
C ASN A 65 -11.39 14.89 20.78
N GLY A 66 -10.24 14.24 20.62
CA GLY A 66 -9.72 13.27 21.59
C GLY A 66 -10.48 11.94 21.62
N LYS A 67 -11.14 11.57 20.51
CA LYS A 67 -11.95 10.35 20.44
C LYS A 67 -11.05 9.12 20.30
N VAL A 68 -11.54 7.98 20.77
CA VAL A 68 -10.83 6.69 20.69
C VAL A 68 -11.40 5.87 19.54
N THR A 69 -10.53 5.43 18.63
CA THR A 69 -10.89 4.49 17.56
C THR A 69 -10.55 3.07 17.99
N THR A 70 -11.52 2.16 17.94
CA THR A 70 -11.39 0.78 18.39
C THR A 70 -11.87 -0.18 17.31
N GLN A 71 -11.10 -1.23 17.06
CA GLN A 71 -11.46 -2.34 16.19
C GLN A 71 -11.91 -3.54 17.01
N PHE A 72 -13.12 -4.02 16.75
CA PHE A 72 -13.66 -5.26 17.29
C PHE A 72 -13.55 -6.38 16.25
N THR A 73 -12.94 -7.50 16.64
CA THR A 73 -13.00 -8.75 15.87
C THR A 73 -14.09 -9.63 16.47
N CYS A 74 -15.12 -9.89 15.68
CA CYS A 74 -16.33 -10.57 16.12
C CYS A 74 -16.59 -11.84 15.31
N THR A 75 -17.28 -12.79 15.92
CA THR A 75 -17.84 -13.96 15.25
C THR A 75 -19.36 -13.87 15.20
N ALA A 76 -19.91 -14.01 13.99
CA ALA A 76 -21.32 -14.26 13.72
C ALA A 76 -21.51 -15.68 13.12
N PRO A 77 -22.68 -16.31 13.31
CA PRO A 77 -23.02 -17.54 12.61
C PRO A 77 -22.96 -17.35 11.08
N VAL A 78 -22.25 -18.22 10.36
CA VAL A 78 -22.00 -18.09 8.91
C VAL A 78 -23.27 -17.82 8.10
N GLY A 79 -24.36 -18.55 8.36
CA GLY A 79 -25.65 -18.38 7.65
C GLY A 79 -26.43 -17.12 7.97
N LYS A 80 -25.96 -16.29 8.92
CA LYS A 80 -26.60 -15.03 9.33
C LYS A 80 -25.62 -13.85 9.35
N ARG A 81 -24.37 -14.04 8.90
CA ARG A 81 -23.28 -13.05 9.02
C ARG A 81 -23.70 -11.66 8.54
N SER A 82 -24.26 -11.55 7.34
CA SER A 82 -24.73 -10.28 6.77
C SER A 82 -25.83 -9.63 7.62
N THR A 83 -26.79 -10.39 8.14
CA THR A 83 -27.82 -9.84 9.06
C THR A 83 -27.22 -9.29 10.35
N PHE A 84 -26.16 -9.91 10.87
CA PHE A 84 -25.45 -9.38 12.04
C PHE A 84 -24.57 -8.16 11.69
N ALA A 85 -23.98 -8.14 10.50
CA ALA A 85 -23.24 -6.99 9.99
C ALA A 85 -24.14 -5.76 9.89
N ASP A 86 -25.36 -5.90 9.34
CA ASP A 86 -26.35 -4.83 9.25
C ASP A 86 -26.75 -4.28 10.62
N LYS A 87 -26.95 -5.18 11.60
CA LYS A 87 -27.26 -4.79 12.98
C LYS A 87 -26.10 -4.06 13.66
N ALA A 88 -24.86 -4.52 13.44
CA ALA A 88 -23.68 -3.84 13.93
C ALA A 88 -23.58 -2.43 13.32
N ALA A 89 -23.73 -2.30 12.00
CA ALA A 89 -23.67 -1.02 11.30
C ALA A 89 -24.73 -0.01 11.79
N ALA A 90 -25.87 -0.49 12.31
CA ALA A 90 -26.91 0.36 12.90
C ALA A 90 -26.58 0.87 14.32
N THR A 91 -25.48 0.42 14.94
CA THR A 91 -25.11 0.80 16.31
C THR A 91 -24.39 2.16 16.33
N PRO A 92 -24.84 3.15 17.12
CA PRO A 92 -24.20 4.45 17.20
C PRO A 92 -22.74 4.37 17.66
N GLY A 93 -21.84 4.95 16.87
CA GLY A 93 -20.40 4.91 17.06
C GLY A 93 -19.68 3.94 16.11
N ILE A 94 -20.40 3.02 15.47
CA ILE A 94 -19.83 2.15 14.43
C ILE A 94 -19.73 2.91 13.13
N ILE A 95 -18.52 2.98 12.57
CA ILE A 95 -18.21 3.71 11.33
C ILE A 95 -17.89 2.78 10.15
N HIS A 96 -17.54 1.52 10.43
CA HIS A 96 -17.19 0.56 9.40
C HIS A 96 -17.42 -0.88 9.88
N VAL A 97 -17.95 -1.72 8.99
CA VAL A 97 -18.16 -3.16 9.22
C VAL A 97 -17.67 -3.91 8.00
N ARG A 98 -16.71 -4.83 8.20
CA ARG A 98 -16.15 -5.71 7.18
C ARG A 98 -16.55 -7.15 7.45
N GLU A 99 -17.17 -7.78 6.45
CA GLU A 99 -17.47 -9.21 6.47
C GLU A 99 -16.33 -10.03 5.87
N LEU A 100 -15.94 -11.10 6.55
CA LEU A 100 -14.93 -12.06 6.08
C LEU A 100 -15.56 -13.44 5.86
N LEU A 101 -15.06 -14.19 4.88
CA LEU A 101 -15.55 -15.55 4.56
C LEU A 101 -15.17 -16.62 5.60
N ALA A 102 -14.50 -16.25 6.68
CA ALA A 102 -14.06 -17.16 7.73
C ALA A 102 -15.23 -17.75 8.53
N GLY A 103 -15.00 -18.95 9.10
CA GLY A 103 -15.98 -19.60 9.98
C GLY A 103 -16.09 -18.98 11.37
N GLN A 104 -15.00 -18.37 11.84
CA GLN A 104 -14.86 -17.56 13.06
C GLN A 104 -14.14 -16.26 12.70
N ASP A 105 -14.14 -15.28 13.60
CA ASP A 105 -13.48 -13.98 13.39
C ASP A 105 -13.90 -13.35 12.05
N ASN A 106 -15.20 -13.44 11.78
CA ASN A 106 -15.75 -13.22 10.45
C ASN A 106 -16.40 -11.86 10.27
N LEU A 107 -16.34 -11.01 11.29
CA LEU A 107 -16.68 -9.59 11.24
C LEU A 107 -15.58 -8.77 11.87
N VAL A 108 -15.11 -7.74 11.17
CA VAL A 108 -14.21 -6.72 11.69
C VAL A 108 -14.96 -5.39 11.71
N ILE A 109 -15.10 -4.80 12.89
CA ILE A 109 -15.95 -3.64 13.13
C ILE A 109 -15.09 -2.51 13.68
N THR A 110 -15.11 -1.35 13.03
CA THR A 110 -14.43 -0.14 13.51
C THR A 110 -15.45 0.77 14.19
N ALA A 111 -15.17 1.14 15.43
CA ALA A 111 -15.98 2.03 16.24
C ALA A 111 -15.15 3.26 16.67
N VAL A 112 -15.83 4.38 16.81
CA VAL A 112 -15.30 5.62 17.38
C VAL A 112 -16.15 5.98 18.59
N GLY A 113 -15.49 6.16 19.73
CA GLY A 113 -16.13 6.57 20.98
C GLY A 113 -15.48 7.79 21.60
N GLU A 114 -16.16 8.46 22.51
CA GLU A 114 -15.60 9.61 23.25
C GLU A 114 -14.53 9.18 24.25
N ASP A 115 -14.72 8.04 24.90
CA ASP A 115 -13.84 7.49 25.91
C ASP A 115 -14.04 5.97 26.01
N THR A 116 -13.35 5.34 26.95
CA THR A 116 -13.49 3.90 27.23
C THR A 116 -14.90 3.50 27.67
N ASN A 117 -15.70 4.38 28.30
CA ASN A 117 -17.07 4.05 28.69
C ASN A 117 -17.98 3.94 27.46
N ASP A 118 -17.80 4.84 26.49
CA ASP A 118 -18.55 4.81 25.25
C ASP A 118 -18.19 3.58 24.40
N ILE A 119 -16.92 3.20 24.37
CA ILE A 119 -16.47 1.95 23.73
C ILE A 119 -17.10 0.72 24.42
N ASN A 120 -17.11 0.67 25.75
CA ASN A 120 -17.77 -0.42 26.48
C ASN A 120 -19.28 -0.48 26.21
N ARG A 121 -19.96 0.66 26.07
CA ARG A 121 -21.38 0.72 25.65
C ARG A 121 -21.56 0.07 24.28
N ILE A 122 -20.69 0.38 23.32
CA ILE A 122 -20.72 -0.21 21.97
C ILE A 122 -20.47 -1.72 22.03
N ALA A 123 -19.47 -2.18 22.78
CA ALA A 123 -19.18 -3.61 22.97
C ALA A 123 -20.37 -4.38 23.55
N HIS A 124 -21.07 -3.79 24.54
CA HIS A 124 -22.30 -4.37 25.08
C HIS A 124 -23.43 -4.42 24.06
N GLN A 125 -23.60 -3.40 23.22
CA GLN A 125 -24.62 -3.39 22.16
C GLN A 125 -24.33 -4.44 21.08
N LEU A 126 -23.07 -4.62 20.69
CA LEU A 126 -22.64 -5.68 19.78
C LEU A 126 -22.94 -7.06 20.36
N SER A 127 -22.60 -7.27 21.64
CA SER A 127 -22.88 -8.53 22.34
C SER A 127 -24.40 -8.80 22.44
N ALA A 128 -25.19 -7.78 22.76
CA ALA A 128 -26.65 -7.85 22.81
C ALA A 128 -27.28 -8.09 21.44
N ALA A 129 -26.65 -7.63 20.36
CA ALA A 129 -27.04 -7.95 18.99
C ALA A 129 -26.80 -9.44 18.65
N GLY A 130 -26.03 -10.15 19.47
CA GLY A 130 -25.73 -11.59 19.41
C GLY A 130 -24.38 -11.91 18.76
N LEU A 131 -23.46 -10.96 18.71
CA LEU A 131 -22.08 -11.14 18.26
C LEU A 131 -21.19 -11.62 19.41
N SER A 132 -20.27 -12.54 19.11
CA SER A 132 -19.19 -12.89 20.04
C SER A 132 -17.97 -12.04 19.75
N ILE A 133 -17.61 -11.13 20.66
CA ILE A 133 -16.40 -10.31 20.55
C ILE A 133 -15.21 -11.15 21.00
N GLN A 134 -14.24 -11.38 20.10
CA GLN A 134 -13.03 -12.16 20.40
C GLN A 134 -11.83 -11.26 20.67
N ARG A 135 -11.80 -10.07 20.07
CA ARG A 135 -10.74 -9.09 20.27
C ARG A 135 -11.28 -7.67 20.22
N GLU A 136 -10.64 -6.82 20.99
CA GLU A 136 -10.82 -5.36 20.99
C GLU A 136 -9.41 -4.75 20.93
N ASP A 137 -9.12 -4.03 19.84
CA ASP A 137 -7.83 -3.39 19.60
C ASP A 137 -8.03 -1.88 19.45
N ILE A 138 -7.23 -1.07 20.14
CA ILE A 138 -7.21 0.38 19.92
C ILE A 138 -6.37 0.66 18.67
N VAL A 139 -6.92 1.41 17.73
CA VAL A 139 -6.23 1.81 16.50
C VAL A 139 -5.38 3.04 16.79
N ILE A 140 -4.08 2.94 16.52
CA ILE A 140 -3.13 4.06 16.68
C ILE A 140 -3.02 4.84 15.37
N ASP A 141 -2.90 4.14 14.24
CA ASP A 141 -2.74 4.75 12.92
C ASP A 141 -3.29 3.82 11.83
N GLU A 142 -3.72 4.40 10.71
CA GLU A 142 -4.18 3.68 9.51
C GLU A 142 -3.69 4.43 8.27
N THR A 143 -3.28 3.70 7.24
CA THR A 143 -2.78 4.30 5.99
C THR A 143 -3.52 3.72 4.80
N PHE A 144 -3.95 4.59 3.89
CA PHE A 144 -4.63 4.21 2.65
C PHE A 144 -3.73 4.50 1.45
N GLN A 145 -3.74 3.56 0.50
CA GLN A 145 -3.04 3.72 -0.78
C GLN A 145 -3.93 3.24 -1.93
N PRO A 146 -3.88 3.92 -3.08
CA PRO A 146 -4.56 3.43 -4.27
C PRO A 146 -3.93 2.11 -4.74
N TYR A 147 -4.71 1.32 -5.48
CA TYR A 147 -4.19 0.06 -6.01
C TYR A 147 -3.18 0.32 -7.14
N HIS A 148 -1.89 0.11 -6.84
CA HIS A 148 -0.76 0.48 -7.69
C HIS A 148 -0.79 -0.11 -9.12
N ARG A 149 -1.42 -1.28 -9.33
CA ARG A 149 -1.55 -1.86 -10.68
C ARG A 149 -2.41 -1.01 -11.63
N PHE A 150 -3.14 -0.03 -11.09
CA PHE A 150 -3.93 0.92 -11.86
C PHE A 150 -3.20 2.25 -12.11
N ALA A 151 -1.99 2.42 -11.56
CA ALA A 151 -1.14 3.58 -11.79
C ALA A 151 -0.73 3.71 -13.27
N PRO A 152 -0.34 4.93 -13.72
CA PRO A 152 0.39 5.13 -14.97
C PRO A 152 1.58 4.22 -15.15
N GLU A 153 2.04 4.03 -16.37
CA GLU A 153 3.31 3.31 -16.55
C GLU A 153 4.49 4.04 -15.91
N GLU A 154 4.40 5.37 -15.79
CA GLU A 154 5.39 6.22 -15.12
C GLU A 154 5.27 6.21 -13.57
N ASP A 155 4.06 6.23 -12.99
CA ASP A 155 3.85 6.09 -11.53
C ASP A 155 3.62 4.66 -11.06
N ARG A 156 3.56 3.69 -11.98
CA ARG A 156 3.87 2.30 -11.68
C ARG A 156 5.34 2.37 -11.35
N ALA A 157 5.64 2.66 -10.07
CA ALA A 157 6.90 2.26 -9.47
C ALA A 157 7.22 0.89 -10.10
N PRO A 158 8.37 0.71 -10.78
CA PRO A 158 8.67 -0.51 -11.52
C PRO A 158 8.70 -1.68 -10.56
N SER A 159 7.54 -2.19 -10.16
CA SER A 159 7.31 -2.80 -8.84
C SER A 159 8.34 -2.39 -7.77
N ALA A 160 8.69 -1.09 -7.66
CA ALA A 160 9.89 -0.65 -6.92
C ALA A 160 9.62 -0.40 -5.43
N VAL A 161 8.62 -1.10 -4.91
CA VAL A 161 8.60 -1.61 -3.54
C VAL A 161 7.92 -2.98 -3.64
N THR A 162 8.68 -4.03 -3.93
CA THR A 162 8.22 -5.38 -3.65
C THR A 162 9.18 -6.03 -2.68
N ASP A 163 8.68 -6.11 -1.45
CA ASP A 163 9.10 -7.04 -0.43
C ASP A 163 10.52 -6.86 0.12
N PHE A 164 10.56 -6.33 1.35
CA PHE A 164 11.33 -7.02 2.40
C PHE A 164 10.85 -8.48 2.48
N GLN A 165 11.33 -9.33 1.58
CA GLN A 165 11.14 -10.76 1.70
C GLN A 165 12.22 -11.25 2.64
N ALA A 166 11.87 -11.42 3.90
CA ALA A 166 12.65 -12.23 4.81
C ALA A 166 12.79 -13.62 4.18
N VAL A 167 13.96 -13.91 3.62
CA VAL A 167 14.25 -15.24 3.09
C VAL A 167 14.39 -16.17 4.28
N ALA A 168 13.79 -17.36 4.21
CA ALA A 168 13.89 -18.36 5.28
C ALA A 168 15.38 -18.58 5.65
N GLY A 169 15.78 -18.10 6.83
CA GLY A 169 17.17 -18.02 7.25
C GLY A 169 17.65 -16.63 7.71
N GLY A 170 16.83 -15.58 7.55
CA GLY A 170 17.12 -14.23 8.08
C GLY A 170 17.89 -13.31 7.12
N GLY A 171 17.95 -13.64 5.83
CA GLY A 171 18.53 -12.78 4.79
C GLY A 171 17.52 -11.80 4.18
N GLU A 172 18.04 -10.72 3.62
CA GLU A 172 17.34 -9.58 3.04
C GLU A 172 17.64 -9.49 1.54
N LEU A 173 16.62 -9.21 0.71
CA LEU A 173 16.77 -8.87 -0.71
C LEU A 173 16.32 -7.43 -0.89
N VAL A 174 17.16 -6.58 -1.49
CA VAL A 174 16.89 -5.16 -1.71
C VAL A 174 17.32 -4.75 -3.10
N GLU A 175 16.54 -3.88 -3.73
CA GLU A 175 16.79 -3.38 -5.07
C GLU A 175 17.25 -1.92 -5.00
N PHE A 176 18.30 -1.59 -5.76
CA PHE A 176 18.88 -0.27 -5.81
C PHE A 176 18.77 0.30 -7.23
N THR A 177 18.30 1.53 -7.35
CA THR A 177 18.40 2.29 -8.60
C THR A 177 19.73 3.04 -8.61
N VAL A 178 20.53 2.82 -9.64
CA VAL A 178 21.85 3.44 -9.78
C VAL A 178 21.68 4.85 -10.34
N SER A 179 22.06 5.86 -9.56
CA SER A 179 22.10 7.25 -9.99
C SER A 179 23.37 7.58 -10.78
N GLU A 180 23.37 8.71 -11.49
CA GLU A 180 24.56 9.19 -12.23
C GLU A 180 25.77 9.50 -11.32
N THR A 181 25.52 9.81 -10.04
CA THR A 181 26.55 10.15 -9.05
C THR A 181 26.86 9.01 -8.08
N ALA A 182 26.27 7.82 -8.27
CA ALA A 182 26.55 6.64 -7.44
C ALA A 182 28.02 6.22 -7.58
N GLY A 183 28.65 5.88 -6.45
CA GLY A 183 30.05 5.45 -6.45
C GLY A 183 30.30 4.15 -7.21
N ILE A 184 29.26 3.34 -7.42
CA ILE A 184 29.32 2.07 -8.15
C ILE A 184 29.04 2.22 -9.66
N ALA A 185 28.59 3.39 -10.12
CA ALA A 185 28.26 3.61 -11.53
C ALA A 185 29.52 3.54 -12.42
N GLY A 186 29.42 2.83 -13.54
CA GLY A 186 30.52 2.60 -14.49
C GLY A 186 31.54 1.54 -14.05
N MET A 187 31.25 0.77 -12.99
CA MET A 187 32.11 -0.33 -12.54
C MET A 187 31.56 -1.69 -12.98
N THR A 188 32.46 -2.64 -13.21
CA THR A 188 32.06 -4.04 -13.29
C THR A 188 31.77 -4.60 -11.89
N LEU A 189 30.95 -5.66 -11.79
CA LEU A 189 30.72 -6.34 -10.51
C LEU A 189 32.02 -6.81 -9.85
N ALA A 190 33.00 -7.25 -10.65
CA ALA A 190 34.32 -7.64 -10.14
C ALA A 190 35.12 -6.45 -9.59
N ASP A 191 35.01 -5.26 -10.19
CA ASP A 191 35.70 -4.06 -9.73
C ASP A 191 35.04 -3.50 -8.47
N ALA A 192 33.70 -3.44 -8.43
CA ALA A 192 32.95 -3.03 -7.25
C ALA A 192 33.22 -3.93 -6.03
N HIS A 193 33.42 -5.23 -6.26
CA HIS A 193 33.85 -6.16 -5.22
C HIS A 193 35.29 -5.87 -4.74
N ARG A 194 36.21 -5.62 -5.67
CA ARG A 194 37.62 -5.32 -5.38
C ARG A 194 37.80 -4.00 -4.63
N GLU A 195 36.97 -3.00 -4.94
CA GLU A 195 36.97 -1.70 -4.27
C GLU A 195 36.19 -1.70 -2.94
N GLY A 196 35.54 -2.83 -2.60
CA GLY A 196 34.83 -3.00 -1.33
C GLY A 196 33.46 -2.34 -1.29
N LEU A 197 32.94 -1.87 -2.43
CA LEU A 197 31.58 -1.33 -2.56
C LEU A 197 30.52 -2.44 -2.51
N LEU A 198 30.88 -3.64 -2.98
CA LEU A 198 30.08 -4.87 -2.83
C LEU A 198 30.82 -5.87 -1.93
N PRO A 199 30.47 -5.99 -0.64
CA PRO A 199 31.12 -6.93 0.29
C PRO A 199 30.96 -8.40 -0.12
N GLU A 200 31.89 -9.29 0.28
CA GLU A 200 31.89 -10.73 -0.10
C GLU A 200 30.61 -11.50 0.25
N LYS A 201 29.90 -11.09 1.29
CA LYS A 201 28.66 -11.73 1.72
C LYS A 201 27.43 -11.27 0.94
N VAL A 202 27.57 -10.25 0.10
CA VAL A 202 26.49 -9.64 -0.67
C VAL A 202 26.49 -10.23 -2.09
N LEU A 203 25.32 -10.68 -2.53
CA LEU A 203 25.13 -11.30 -3.84
C LEU A 203 24.26 -10.41 -4.73
N VAL A 204 24.76 -10.00 -5.88
CA VAL A 204 23.91 -9.40 -6.92
C VAL A 204 23.17 -10.52 -7.64
N VAL A 205 21.83 -10.49 -7.56
CA VAL A 205 20.94 -11.54 -8.07
C VAL A 205 20.45 -11.23 -9.48
N GLY A 206 20.32 -9.94 -9.81
CA GLY A 206 19.91 -9.48 -11.13
C GLY A 206 20.27 -8.02 -11.36
N ILE A 207 20.41 -7.64 -12.62
CA ILE A 207 20.50 -6.25 -13.07
C ILE A 207 19.44 -6.07 -14.15
N GLU A 208 18.60 -5.05 -14.04
CA GLU A 208 17.63 -4.68 -15.06
C GLU A 208 17.99 -3.33 -15.67
N ARG A 209 18.04 -3.28 -17.00
CA ARG A 209 18.36 -2.08 -17.79
C ARG A 209 17.39 -1.97 -18.95
N ASP A 210 16.74 -0.82 -19.11
CA ASP A 210 15.79 -0.55 -20.19
C ASP A 210 14.73 -1.67 -20.37
N GLY A 211 14.27 -2.26 -19.26
CA GLY A 211 13.30 -3.36 -19.25
C GLY A 211 13.86 -4.73 -19.67
N SER A 212 15.18 -4.87 -19.79
CA SER A 212 15.87 -6.13 -20.10
C SER A 212 16.66 -6.64 -18.90
N HIS A 213 16.57 -7.94 -18.64
CA HIS A 213 17.29 -8.59 -17.56
C HIS A 213 18.70 -9.01 -17.99
N ILE A 214 19.71 -8.50 -17.29
CA ILE A 214 21.12 -8.80 -17.45
C ILE A 214 21.52 -9.83 -16.38
N THR A 215 22.24 -10.87 -16.80
CA THR A 215 22.75 -11.89 -15.86
C THR A 215 23.97 -11.32 -15.13
N PRO A 216 23.98 -11.28 -13.79
CA PRO A 216 25.08 -10.71 -13.02
C PRO A 216 26.29 -11.65 -13.03
N ASN A 217 27.23 -11.40 -13.94
CA ASN A 217 28.53 -12.05 -14.00
C ASN A 217 29.63 -11.04 -13.65
N SER A 218 30.87 -11.51 -13.48
CA SER A 218 32.00 -10.66 -13.05
C SER A 218 32.26 -9.47 -13.99
N ASP A 219 31.93 -9.62 -15.26
CA ASP A 219 32.11 -8.67 -16.37
C ASP A 219 30.89 -7.78 -16.61
N ALA A 220 29.77 -8.01 -15.91
CA ALA A 220 28.61 -7.13 -15.99
C ALA A 220 28.97 -5.75 -15.44
N GLU A 221 28.80 -4.73 -16.28
CA GLU A 221 29.00 -3.33 -15.93
C GLU A 221 27.69 -2.73 -15.41
N ILE A 222 27.78 -2.00 -14.30
CA ILE A 222 26.67 -1.27 -13.70
C ILE A 222 26.61 0.13 -14.32
N GLU A 223 25.48 0.49 -14.90
CA GLU A 223 25.25 1.80 -15.53
C GLU A 223 24.23 2.64 -14.75
N PRO A 224 24.32 3.99 -14.83
CA PRO A 224 23.25 4.85 -14.34
C PRO A 224 21.90 4.48 -14.96
N GLY A 225 20.87 4.41 -14.14
CA GLY A 225 19.53 3.94 -14.51
C GLY A 225 19.30 2.45 -14.30
N ASP A 226 20.35 1.66 -14.02
CA ASP A 226 20.19 0.24 -13.69
C ASP A 226 19.38 0.05 -12.40
N LEU A 227 18.55 -0.98 -12.39
CA LEU A 227 17.95 -1.53 -11.19
C LEU A 227 18.72 -2.80 -10.80
N VAL A 228 19.45 -2.73 -9.69
CA VAL A 228 20.33 -3.82 -9.23
C VAL A 228 19.70 -4.50 -8.02
N SER A 229 19.31 -5.77 -8.16
CA SER A 229 18.73 -6.58 -7.08
C SER A 229 19.85 -7.29 -6.29
N VAL A 230 19.90 -7.05 -4.99
CA VAL A 230 21.00 -7.45 -4.11
C VAL A 230 20.48 -8.23 -2.91
N PHE A 231 21.02 -9.43 -2.70
CA PHE A 231 20.75 -10.29 -1.56
C PHE A 231 21.88 -10.19 -0.53
N SER A 232 21.52 -10.04 0.75
CA SER A 232 22.41 -10.09 1.89
C SER A 232 21.89 -11.11 2.92
N PRO A 233 22.69 -12.08 3.37
CA PRO A 233 22.28 -13.05 4.39
C PRO A 233 22.21 -12.44 5.81
N GLU A 234 22.70 -11.22 6.00
CA GLU A 234 22.68 -10.44 7.25
C GLU A 234 22.10 -9.05 6.96
N ALA A 235 21.89 -8.23 7.99
CA ALA A 235 21.47 -6.84 7.82
C ALA A 235 22.40 -6.08 6.84
N LEU A 236 21.81 -5.32 5.93
CA LEU A 236 22.54 -4.62 4.88
C LEU A 236 23.64 -3.68 5.43
N PRO A 237 24.89 -3.81 4.96
CA PRO A 237 25.95 -2.88 5.34
C PRO A 237 25.65 -1.45 4.89
N GLU A 238 25.85 -0.44 5.76
CA GLU A 238 25.67 0.98 5.41
C GLU A 238 26.54 1.42 4.20
N GLN A 239 27.69 0.77 4.03
CA GLN A 239 28.60 0.98 2.90
C GLN A 239 27.95 0.65 1.56
N LEU A 240 27.09 -0.38 1.54
CA LEU A 240 26.35 -0.79 0.35
C LEU A 240 25.32 0.28 -0.01
N VAL A 241 24.55 0.76 0.97
CA VAL A 241 23.58 1.85 0.75
C VAL A 241 24.29 3.09 0.19
N THR A 242 25.44 3.46 0.76
CA THR A 242 26.21 4.61 0.29
C THR A 242 26.83 4.41 -1.10
N ALA A 243 27.13 3.17 -1.50
CA ALA A 243 27.67 2.88 -2.83
C ALA A 243 26.65 3.10 -3.95
N PHE A 244 25.37 2.84 -3.64
CA PHE A 244 24.24 2.99 -4.56
C PHE A 244 23.50 4.33 -4.43
N ASP A 245 23.67 5.03 -3.31
CA ASP A 245 23.01 6.30 -3.02
C ASP A 245 23.93 7.49 -3.32
N SER A 246 23.39 8.51 -3.98
CA SER A 246 24.08 9.77 -4.18
C SER A 246 23.15 10.98 -4.15
N ASP A 247 21.95 10.83 -3.59
CA ASP A 247 21.14 11.97 -3.14
C ASP A 247 20.47 11.59 -1.83
N THR A 248 21.10 12.04 -0.74
CA THR A 248 20.52 12.13 0.60
C THR A 248 19.03 12.48 0.48
N ARG A 249 18.13 11.51 0.73
CA ARG A 249 16.74 11.84 1.09
C ARG A 249 16.85 12.79 2.27
N SER A 250 16.42 14.03 2.06
CA SER A 250 16.38 15.07 3.07
C SER A 250 15.68 14.55 4.32
N ALA A 251 16.48 14.25 5.34
CA ALA A 251 16.04 14.12 6.71
C ALA A 251 15.66 15.53 7.20
N SER A 252 14.45 15.98 6.86
CA SER A 252 13.70 17.11 7.48
C SER A 252 12.35 17.13 6.77
N GLU A 253 11.24 16.73 7.39
CA GLU A 253 10.50 17.52 8.39
C GLU A 253 9.98 16.63 9.53
N GLN A 254 10.70 16.66 10.65
CA GLN A 254 10.11 16.57 11.98
C GLN A 254 10.53 17.83 12.74
N VAL A 255 9.65 18.83 12.78
CA VAL A 255 9.42 19.72 13.93
C VAL A 255 7.95 20.11 13.93
#